data_AF-F3CK68-F1
#
_entry.id   AF-F3CK68-F1
#
_cell.length_a   1.000
_cell.length_b   1.000
_cell.length_c   1.000
_cell.angle_alpha   90.00
_cell.angle_beta   90.00
_cell.angle_gamma   90.00
#
_symmetry.space_group_name_H-M   'P 1'
#
loop_
_entity.id
_entity.type
_entity.pdbx_description
1 polymer ?
#
loop_
_entity_poly.entity_id
_entity_poly.type
_entity_poly.pdbx_seq_one_letter_code
_entity_poly.pdbx_strand_id
1 'polypeptide(L)'
;IRTEINEYMSQLNEEVASRLAHHLVEVGTDKRGQAEAFERVELGIKMAPDFWAFFESKRHNASELLLSHRDDNGHLPHDVVQWIESHYGAYAARVRSDGISRWRIDKPELFDHYLQRALAMRNGSGVTLSAVETLHAEMKSAGVAERLPWLVHWLKGIVCYRKEDYDSASSHYATAFQLAKYSAGDLQYSLVNQYLEVMAKTKQWRRFKQGVRWANYLDIPVRWLRDKEPTEENIRSSYGILGLEKIHYFQM
;
A
#
# COMPACT_ATOMS: atom_id res chain seq x y z
N ILE A 1 8.77 20.78 0.47
CA ILE A 1 8.90 19.86 -0.69
C ILE A 1 8.78 20.59 -2.03
N ARG A 2 7.58 20.98 -2.52
CA ARG A 2 7.46 21.53 -3.89
C ARG A 2 8.28 22.81 -4.09
N THR A 3 8.30 23.71 -3.11
CA THR A 3 9.06 24.97 -3.16
C THR A 3 10.57 24.74 -3.13
N GLU A 4 11.07 23.87 -2.24
CA GLU A 4 12.50 23.57 -2.10
C GLU A 4 13.05 22.79 -3.30
N ILE A 5 12.25 21.88 -3.85
CA ILE A 5 12.59 21.21 -5.12
C ILE A 5 12.65 22.24 -6.23
N ASN A 6 11.72 23.19 -6.29
CA ASN A 6 11.75 24.23 -7.31
C ASN A 6 12.98 25.15 -7.17
N GLU A 7 13.37 25.49 -5.94
CA GLU A 7 14.56 26.31 -5.66
C GLU A 7 15.85 25.57 -6.03
N TYR A 8 15.97 24.30 -5.64
CA TYR A 8 17.08 23.43 -6.07
C TYR A 8 17.15 23.30 -7.59
N MET A 9 16.00 23.08 -8.25
CA MET A 9 15.94 22.99 -9.71
C MET A 9 16.26 24.34 -10.38
N SER A 10 15.93 25.47 -9.76
CA SER A 10 16.29 26.80 -10.27
C SER A 10 17.79 27.03 -10.21
N GLN A 11 18.41 26.76 -9.06
CA GLN A 11 19.87 26.86 -8.86
C GLN A 11 20.62 25.92 -9.81
N LEU A 12 20.14 24.68 -9.95
CA LEU A 12 20.69 23.72 -10.91
C LEU A 12 20.62 24.24 -12.35
N ASN A 13 19.49 24.83 -12.75
CA ASN A 13 19.32 25.38 -14.09
C ASN A 13 20.23 26.58 -14.35
N GLU A 14 20.37 27.48 -13.38
CA GLU A 14 21.28 28.64 -13.47
C GLU A 14 22.74 28.21 -13.60
N GLU A 15 23.16 27.21 -12.83
CA GLU A 15 24.55 26.75 -12.84
C GLU A 15 24.88 25.90 -14.07
N VAL A 16 23.93 25.09 -14.55
CA VAL A 16 24.03 24.40 -15.84
C VAL A 16 24.13 25.40 -17.00
N ALA A 17 23.33 26.47 -16.98
CA ALA A 17 23.41 27.53 -17.99
C ALA A 17 24.77 28.23 -17.98
N SER A 18 25.33 28.49 -16.79
CA SER A 18 26.68 29.07 -16.63
C SER A 18 27.78 28.14 -17.17
N ARG A 19 27.76 26.85 -16.84
CA ARG A 19 28.79 25.89 -17.31
C ARG A 19 28.69 25.61 -18.80
N LEU A 20 27.48 25.53 -19.35
CA LEU A 20 27.28 25.40 -20.79
C LEU A 20 27.74 26.65 -21.56
N ALA A 21 27.57 27.85 -21.00
CA ALA A 21 28.09 29.07 -21.61
C ALA A 21 29.63 29.04 -21.74
N HIS A 22 30.33 28.37 -20.83
CA HIS A 22 31.78 28.15 -20.91
C HIS A 22 32.18 27.02 -21.89
N HIS A 23 31.35 25.99 -22.06
CA HIS A 23 31.61 24.86 -22.98
C HIS A 23 31.17 25.09 -24.44
N LEU A 24 30.33 26.09 -24.72
CA LEU A 24 29.81 26.41 -26.07
C LEU A 24 30.83 27.06 -27.02
N VAL A 25 32.09 27.24 -26.60
CA VAL A 25 33.16 27.71 -27.49
C VAL A 25 33.72 26.58 -28.38
N GLU A 26 33.49 25.30 -28.04
CA GLU A 26 34.13 24.16 -28.74
C GLU A 26 33.20 23.11 -29.35
N VAL A 27 31.89 23.13 -29.11
CA VAL A 27 30.98 22.04 -29.54
C VAL A 27 29.90 22.53 -30.50
N GLY A 28 29.96 22.02 -31.74
CA GLY A 28 28.95 22.27 -32.78
C GLY A 28 27.52 21.90 -32.36
N THR A 29 26.55 22.56 -33.00
CA THR A 29 25.11 22.59 -32.64
C THR A 29 24.44 21.23 -32.48
N ASP A 30 24.97 20.17 -33.07
CA ASP A 30 24.38 18.83 -33.13
C ASP A 30 24.58 17.99 -31.85
N LYS A 31 25.52 18.36 -30.96
CA LYS A 31 25.81 17.63 -29.70
C LYS A 31 25.38 18.34 -28.42
N ARG A 32 24.75 19.51 -28.55
CA ARG A 32 24.41 20.40 -27.42
C ARG A 32 23.45 19.77 -26.42
N GLY A 33 22.43 19.04 -26.89
CA GLY A 33 21.43 18.40 -26.01
C GLY A 33 22.01 17.24 -25.19
N GLN A 34 22.97 16.49 -25.73
CA GLN A 34 23.66 15.42 -25.00
C GLN A 34 24.64 15.98 -23.96
N ALA A 35 25.36 17.05 -24.31
CA ALA A 35 26.26 17.74 -23.38
C ALA A 35 25.48 18.38 -22.21
N GLU A 36 24.35 19.02 -22.48
CA GLU A 36 23.47 19.58 -21.43
C GLU A 36 22.91 18.49 -20.49
N ALA A 37 22.48 17.35 -21.04
CA ALA A 37 21.99 16.24 -20.22
C ALA A 37 23.10 15.67 -19.32
N PHE A 38 24.32 15.54 -19.85
CA PHE A 38 25.47 15.04 -19.08
C PHE A 38 25.86 16.01 -17.96
N GLU A 39 25.98 17.31 -18.25
CA GLU A 39 26.28 18.34 -17.26
C GLU A 39 25.22 18.38 -16.14
N ARG A 40 23.93 18.31 -16.50
CA ARG A 40 22.84 18.25 -15.50
C ARG A 40 22.98 17.06 -14.54
N VAL A 41 23.35 15.89 -15.06
CA VAL A 41 23.54 14.69 -14.25
C VAL A 41 24.76 14.84 -13.35
N GLU A 42 25.90 15.29 -13.89
CA GLU A 42 27.14 15.44 -13.12
C GLU A 42 27.00 16.49 -12.02
N LEU A 43 26.39 17.63 -12.34
CA LEU A 43 26.15 18.73 -11.41
C LEU A 43 25.13 18.32 -10.35
N GLY A 44 24.08 17.60 -10.72
CA GLY A 44 23.14 17.00 -9.78
C GLY A 44 23.80 16.00 -8.82
N ILE A 45 24.73 15.16 -9.29
CA ILE A 45 25.50 14.25 -8.43
C ILE A 45 26.41 15.03 -7.47
N LYS A 46 27.05 16.11 -7.93
CA LYS A 46 27.92 16.94 -7.09
C LYS A 46 27.16 17.72 -6.02
N MET A 47 25.96 18.23 -6.34
CA MET A 47 25.13 18.99 -5.40
C MET A 47 24.31 18.10 -4.47
N ALA A 48 24.09 16.83 -4.83
CA ALA A 48 23.27 15.91 -4.04
C ALA A 48 23.72 15.77 -2.57
N PRO A 49 25.02 15.60 -2.24
CA PRO A 49 25.47 15.50 -0.85
C PRO A 49 25.06 16.71 0.01
N ASP A 50 25.25 17.93 -0.49
CA ASP A 50 24.93 19.15 0.25
C ASP A 50 23.41 19.33 0.40
N PHE A 51 22.66 19.06 -0.67
CA PHE A 51 21.20 19.03 -0.61
C PHE A 51 20.69 18.03 0.44
N TRP A 52 21.22 16.81 0.43
CA TRP A 52 20.84 15.77 1.39
C TRP A 52 21.27 16.12 2.81
N ALA A 53 22.45 16.69 3.02
CA ALA A 53 22.92 17.14 4.33
C ALA A 53 22.04 18.25 4.89
N PHE A 54 21.67 19.24 4.06
CA PHE A 54 20.74 20.30 4.43
C PHE A 54 19.36 19.74 4.78
N PHE A 55 18.83 18.83 3.95
CA PHE A 55 17.53 18.20 4.18
C PHE A 55 17.51 17.34 5.45
N GLU A 56 18.54 16.55 5.68
CA GLU A 56 18.69 15.73 6.89
C GLU A 56 18.85 16.59 8.15
N SER A 57 19.58 17.71 8.07
CA SER A 57 19.67 18.67 9.17
C SER A 57 18.31 19.24 9.56
N LYS A 58 17.51 19.68 8.58
CA LYS A 58 16.12 20.13 8.81
C LYS A 58 15.27 19.04 9.47
N ARG A 59 15.38 17.81 8.98
CA ARG A 59 14.64 16.64 9.52
C ARG A 59 15.07 16.31 10.96
N HIS A 60 16.37 16.37 11.25
CA HIS A 60 16.92 16.12 12.57
C HIS A 60 16.45 17.18 13.57
N ASN A 61 16.59 18.47 13.23
CA ASN A 61 16.17 19.58 14.09
C ASN A 61 14.65 19.55 14.38
N ALA A 62 13.84 19.31 13.35
CA ALA A 62 12.40 19.13 13.53
C ALA A 62 12.08 17.94 14.46
N SER A 63 12.82 16.83 14.33
CA SER A 63 12.65 15.65 15.17
C SER A 63 12.99 15.92 16.63
N GLU A 64 14.09 16.59 16.92
CA GLU A 64 14.49 16.95 18.29
C GLU A 64 13.43 17.83 18.95
N LEU A 65 12.92 18.83 18.23
CA LEU A 65 11.85 19.69 18.71
C LEU A 65 10.56 18.91 18.99
N LEU A 66 10.14 18.04 18.07
CA LEU A 66 8.98 17.17 18.28
C LEU A 66 9.18 16.28 19.51
N LEU A 67 10.36 15.73 19.73
CA LEU A 67 10.62 14.87 20.90
C LEU A 67 10.64 15.68 22.21
N SER A 68 11.19 16.89 22.20
CA SER A 68 11.30 17.75 23.39
C SER A 68 9.97 18.32 23.89
N HIS A 69 9.00 18.51 22.99
CA HIS A 69 7.66 19.04 23.30
C HIS A 69 6.60 17.94 23.44
N ARG A 70 7.03 16.68 23.45
CA ARG A 70 6.17 15.52 23.64
C ARG A 70 5.87 15.36 25.14
N ASP A 71 4.60 15.23 25.50
CA ASP A 71 4.21 14.92 26.89
C ASP A 71 4.41 13.42 27.23
N ASP A 72 4.26 13.06 28.50
CA ASP A 72 4.44 11.68 29.01
C ASP A 72 3.50 10.67 28.33
N ASN A 73 2.35 11.15 27.87
CA ASN A 73 1.48 10.34 27.04
C ASN A 73 2.17 10.19 25.68
N GLY A 74 2.51 11.28 25.02
CA GLY A 74 3.01 11.39 23.66
C GLY A 74 2.12 12.23 22.76
N HIS A 75 1.30 13.09 23.36
CA HIS A 75 0.60 14.16 22.69
C HIS A 75 1.59 15.26 22.31
N LEU A 76 1.35 15.85 21.15
CA LEU A 76 2.10 16.99 20.65
C LEU A 76 1.13 18.16 20.47
N PRO A 77 1.41 19.30 21.11
CA PRO A 77 0.61 20.50 20.92
C PRO A 77 0.53 20.90 19.43
N HIS A 78 -0.66 21.25 18.97
CA HIS A 78 -0.92 21.52 17.55
C HIS A 78 -0.15 22.74 17.04
N ASP A 79 0.00 23.75 17.88
CA ASP A 79 0.79 24.96 17.67
C ASP A 79 2.27 24.65 17.43
N VAL A 80 2.85 23.72 18.20
CA VAL A 80 4.23 23.27 18.01
C VAL A 80 4.39 22.59 16.65
N VAL A 81 3.46 21.71 16.27
CA VAL A 81 3.51 21.04 14.95
C VAL A 81 3.38 22.05 13.81
N GLN A 82 2.48 23.02 13.94
CA GLN A 82 2.28 24.07 12.94
C GLN A 82 3.51 24.98 12.80
N TRP A 83 4.18 25.30 13.92
CA TRP A 83 5.41 26.07 13.92
C TRP A 83 6.57 25.31 13.27
N ILE A 84 6.75 24.03 13.59
CA ILE A 84 7.78 23.19 12.98
C ILE A 84 7.52 23.03 11.48
N GLU A 85 6.25 22.89 11.08
CA GLU A 85 5.87 22.83 9.67
C GLU A 85 6.21 24.11 8.91
N SER A 86 6.04 25.29 9.50
CA SER A 86 6.37 26.56 8.83
C SER A 86 7.88 26.77 8.69
N HIS A 87 8.70 26.24 9.60
CA HIS A 87 10.16 26.44 9.61
C HIS A 87 10.95 25.33 8.89
N TYR A 88 10.49 24.09 8.97
CA TYR A 88 11.19 22.91 8.45
C TYR A 88 10.41 22.16 7.36
N GLY A 89 9.17 22.59 7.09
CA GLY A 89 8.30 22.01 6.08
C GLY A 89 7.44 20.84 6.57
N ALA A 90 6.33 20.61 5.88
CA ALA A 90 5.32 19.61 6.23
C ALA A 90 5.88 18.19 6.35
N TYR A 91 6.87 17.81 5.54
CA TYR A 91 7.48 16.48 5.60
C TYR A 91 8.21 16.24 6.92
N ALA A 92 9.10 17.17 7.30
CA ALA A 92 9.88 17.06 8.53
C ALA A 92 8.99 17.11 9.78
N ALA A 93 7.96 17.96 9.76
CA ALA A 93 7.03 18.11 10.88
C ALA A 93 6.03 16.95 11.03
N ARG A 94 5.41 16.51 9.91
CA ARG A 94 4.25 15.62 9.98
C ARG A 94 4.58 14.14 9.92
N VAL A 95 5.63 13.72 9.20
CA VAL A 95 5.92 12.27 9.05
C VAL A 95 6.28 11.62 10.39
N ARG A 96 7.05 12.30 11.23
CA ARG A 96 7.37 11.79 12.58
C ARG A 96 6.22 11.97 13.56
N SER A 97 5.47 13.06 13.48
CA SER A 97 4.23 13.23 14.27
C SER A 97 3.21 12.13 13.95
N ASP A 98 3.05 11.77 12.68
CA ASP A 98 2.21 10.65 12.22
C ASP A 98 2.77 9.30 12.69
N GLY A 99 4.09 9.11 12.64
CA GLY A 99 4.76 7.99 13.30
C GLY A 99 4.39 7.90 14.78
N ILE A 100 4.69 8.92 15.58
CA ILE A 100 4.42 8.96 17.02
C ILE A 100 2.92 8.70 17.32
N SER A 101 2.02 9.24 16.50
CA SER A 101 0.57 9.06 16.64
C SER A 101 0.12 7.64 16.30
N ARG A 102 0.67 7.02 15.24
CA ARG A 102 0.35 5.64 14.83
C ARG A 102 0.85 4.59 15.81
N TRP A 103 1.98 4.86 16.48
CA TRP A 103 2.52 3.98 17.53
C TRP A 103 1.66 3.97 18.79
N ARG A 104 0.69 4.89 18.91
CA ARG A 104 -0.27 4.99 20.03
C ARG A 104 -1.64 4.41 19.71
N ILE A 105 -1.86 3.90 18.50
CA ILE A 105 -3.12 3.24 18.19
C ILE A 105 -3.05 1.83 18.75
N ASP A 106 -3.47 1.70 20.00
CA ASP A 106 -3.69 0.40 20.60
C ASP A 106 -4.74 -0.39 19.81
N LYS A 107 -4.59 -1.71 19.84
CA LYS A 107 -5.58 -2.63 19.32
C LYS A 107 -6.92 -2.34 20.03
N PRO A 108 -8.03 -2.10 19.31
CA PRO A 108 -9.33 -1.90 19.94
C PRO A 108 -9.66 -3.06 20.89
N GLU A 109 -10.25 -2.77 22.05
CA GLU A 109 -10.46 -3.75 23.13
C GLU A 109 -11.20 -5.02 22.66
N LEU A 110 -12.23 -4.84 21.82
CA LEU A 110 -13.04 -5.94 21.29
C LEU A 110 -12.53 -6.51 19.94
N PHE A 111 -11.34 -6.13 19.49
CA PHE A 111 -10.80 -6.56 18.21
C PHE A 111 -10.72 -8.08 18.09
N ASP A 112 -10.11 -8.75 19.06
CA ASP A 112 -9.90 -10.20 19.03
C ASP A 112 -11.24 -10.94 19.04
N HIS A 113 -12.19 -10.47 19.85
CA HIS A 113 -13.54 -11.04 19.94
C HIS A 113 -14.24 -11.04 18.58
N TYR A 114 -14.28 -9.89 17.89
CA TYR A 114 -14.94 -9.80 16.58
C TYR A 114 -14.17 -10.54 15.48
N LEU A 115 -12.83 -10.55 15.52
CA LEU A 115 -12.02 -11.34 14.60
C LEU A 115 -12.32 -12.83 14.75
N GLN A 116 -12.31 -13.36 15.98
CA GLN A 116 -12.60 -14.77 16.26
C GLN A 116 -14.04 -15.14 15.87
N ARG A 117 -15.03 -14.31 16.22
CA ARG A 117 -16.44 -14.54 15.87
C ARG A 117 -16.64 -14.59 14.35
N ALA A 118 -16.03 -13.67 13.61
CA ALA A 118 -16.09 -13.64 12.16
C ALA A 118 -15.40 -14.86 11.51
N LEU A 119 -14.26 -15.30 12.05
CA LEU A 119 -13.57 -16.50 11.57
C LEU A 119 -14.37 -17.78 11.86
N ALA A 120 -15.02 -17.86 13.03
CA ALA A 120 -15.93 -18.94 13.35
C ALA A 120 -17.13 -18.97 12.39
N MET A 121 -17.69 -17.80 12.04
CA MET A 121 -18.72 -17.70 10.99
C MET A 121 -18.19 -18.24 9.66
N ARG A 122 -17.04 -17.78 9.19
CA ARG A 122 -16.43 -18.26 7.93
C ARG A 122 -16.38 -19.79 7.84
N ASN A 123 -15.97 -20.45 8.92
CA ASN A 123 -15.85 -21.91 8.97
C ASN A 123 -17.19 -22.63 9.16
N GLY A 124 -18.28 -21.92 9.48
CA GLY A 124 -19.61 -22.49 9.63
C GLY A 124 -20.34 -22.60 8.29
N SER A 125 -21.10 -23.66 8.08
CA SER A 125 -21.84 -23.94 6.82
C SER A 125 -23.08 -23.04 6.62
N GLY A 126 -23.58 -22.40 7.69
CA GLY A 126 -24.87 -21.68 7.71
C GLY A 126 -24.80 -20.15 7.66
N VAL A 127 -23.68 -19.54 7.23
CA VAL A 127 -23.58 -18.07 7.19
C VAL A 127 -24.58 -17.47 6.21
N THR A 128 -25.37 -16.52 6.69
CA THR A 128 -26.31 -15.75 5.88
C THR A 128 -25.85 -14.30 5.73
N LEU A 129 -26.30 -13.60 4.69
CA LEU A 129 -26.02 -12.17 4.53
C LEU A 129 -26.54 -11.35 5.72
N SER A 130 -27.72 -11.70 6.26
CA SER A 130 -28.29 -11.00 7.42
C SER A 130 -27.43 -11.16 8.68
N ALA A 131 -26.85 -12.34 8.91
CA ALA A 131 -25.92 -12.55 10.02
C ALA A 131 -24.64 -11.72 9.86
N VAL A 132 -24.13 -11.58 8.63
CA VAL A 132 -22.95 -10.75 8.33
C VAL A 132 -23.24 -9.26 8.52
N GLU A 133 -24.41 -8.77 8.10
CA GLU A 133 -24.80 -7.38 8.36
C GLU A 133 -25.00 -7.10 9.85
N THR A 134 -25.55 -8.06 10.60
CA THR A 134 -25.70 -7.94 12.06
C THR A 134 -24.34 -7.82 12.72
N LEU A 135 -23.39 -8.71 12.37
CA LEU A 135 -22.01 -8.63 12.85
C LEU A 135 -21.37 -7.29 12.50
N HIS A 136 -21.56 -6.80 11.28
CA HIS A 136 -20.98 -5.53 10.84
C HIS A 136 -21.54 -4.34 11.63
N ALA A 137 -22.85 -4.32 11.93
CA ALA A 137 -23.47 -3.29 12.76
C ALA A 137 -22.88 -3.30 14.18
N GLU A 138 -22.75 -4.48 14.80
CA GLU A 138 -22.12 -4.64 16.11
C GLU A 138 -20.65 -4.18 16.11
N MET A 139 -19.88 -4.53 15.08
CA MET A 139 -18.49 -4.07 14.90
C MET A 139 -18.38 -2.55 14.77
N LYS A 140 -19.36 -1.89 14.14
CA LYS A 140 -19.40 -0.43 14.05
C LYS A 140 -19.67 0.19 15.42
N SER A 141 -20.65 -0.32 16.16
CA SER A 141 -20.95 0.13 17.52
C SER A 141 -19.76 -0.06 18.47
N ALA A 142 -18.96 -1.10 18.26
CA ALA A 142 -17.75 -1.37 19.03
C ALA A 142 -16.50 -0.60 18.55
N GLY A 143 -16.60 0.21 17.48
CA GLY A 143 -15.45 0.95 16.92
C GLY A 143 -14.38 0.08 16.23
N VAL A 144 -14.68 -1.18 15.92
CA VAL A 144 -13.74 -2.15 15.34
C VAL A 144 -13.87 -2.25 13.81
N ALA A 145 -15.02 -1.88 13.25
CA ALA A 145 -15.35 -2.09 11.84
C ALA A 145 -14.29 -1.54 10.86
N GLU A 146 -13.68 -0.40 11.16
CA GLU A 146 -12.67 0.24 10.31
C GLU A 146 -11.34 -0.54 10.24
N ARG A 147 -11.05 -1.39 11.24
CA ARG A 147 -9.84 -2.22 11.30
C ARG A 147 -10.00 -3.59 10.62
N LEU A 148 -11.23 -4.09 10.54
CA LEU A 148 -11.57 -5.38 9.95
C LEU A 148 -12.56 -5.30 8.76
N PRO A 149 -12.52 -4.26 7.89
CA PRO A 149 -13.51 -4.11 6.83
C PRO A 149 -13.36 -5.20 5.76
N TRP A 150 -12.13 -5.70 5.56
CA TRP A 150 -11.85 -6.81 4.66
C TRP A 150 -12.58 -8.09 5.06
N LEU A 151 -12.77 -8.34 6.35
CA LEU A 151 -13.35 -9.57 6.87
C LEU A 151 -14.86 -9.64 6.63
N VAL A 152 -15.55 -8.50 6.74
CA VAL A 152 -16.99 -8.38 6.41
C VAL A 152 -17.20 -8.66 4.91
N HIS A 153 -16.38 -8.03 4.05
CA HIS A 153 -16.45 -8.29 2.61
C HIS A 153 -16.10 -9.74 2.26
N TRP A 154 -15.14 -10.34 2.98
CA TRP A 154 -14.79 -11.74 2.78
C TRP A 154 -15.96 -12.66 3.11
N LEU A 155 -16.64 -12.47 4.24
CA LEU A 155 -17.82 -13.23 4.63
C LEU A 155 -18.95 -13.10 3.59
N LYS A 156 -19.25 -11.89 3.11
CA LYS A 156 -20.23 -11.69 2.03
C LYS A 156 -19.85 -12.45 0.76
N GLY A 157 -18.57 -12.40 0.39
CA GLY A 157 -18.02 -13.17 -0.72
C GLY A 157 -18.21 -14.68 -0.56
N ILE A 158 -18.01 -15.23 0.64
CA ILE A 158 -18.23 -16.65 0.95
C ILE A 158 -19.72 -17.01 0.80
N VAL A 159 -20.64 -16.17 1.29
CA VAL A 159 -22.08 -16.43 1.17
C VAL A 159 -22.51 -16.49 -0.30
N CYS A 160 -22.05 -15.55 -1.14
CA CYS A 160 -22.33 -15.56 -2.58
C CYS A 160 -21.66 -16.77 -3.26
N TYR A 161 -20.41 -17.06 -2.93
CA TYR A 161 -19.66 -18.18 -3.50
C TYR A 161 -20.33 -19.53 -3.23
N ARG A 162 -20.83 -19.76 -2.01
CA ARG A 162 -21.55 -20.99 -1.64
C ARG A 162 -22.88 -21.17 -2.38
N LYS A 163 -23.46 -20.09 -2.90
CA LYS A 163 -24.65 -20.11 -3.75
C LYS A 163 -24.31 -20.19 -5.24
N GLU A 164 -23.03 -20.37 -5.57
CA GLU A 164 -22.49 -20.33 -6.94
C GLU A 164 -22.74 -19.00 -7.69
N ASP A 165 -23.10 -17.94 -6.96
CA ASP A 165 -23.20 -16.58 -7.48
C ASP A 165 -21.80 -15.94 -7.52
N TYR A 166 -21.01 -16.39 -8.49
CA TYR A 166 -19.63 -15.94 -8.65
C TYR A 166 -19.52 -14.47 -9.06
N ASP A 167 -20.51 -13.92 -9.77
CA ASP A 167 -20.52 -12.53 -10.20
C ASP A 167 -20.61 -11.59 -8.99
N SER A 168 -21.56 -11.84 -8.08
CA SER A 168 -21.68 -11.06 -6.85
C SER A 168 -20.52 -11.34 -5.88
N ALA A 169 -20.07 -12.59 -5.80
CA ALA A 169 -18.87 -12.94 -5.02
C ALA A 169 -17.64 -12.17 -5.50
N SER A 170 -17.47 -11.98 -6.81
CA SER A 170 -16.29 -11.33 -7.40
C SER A 170 -16.10 -9.90 -6.89
N SER A 171 -17.19 -9.16 -6.75
CA SER A 171 -17.17 -7.78 -6.25
C SER A 171 -16.74 -7.75 -4.77
N HIS A 172 -17.29 -8.64 -3.96
CA HIS A 172 -16.95 -8.74 -2.55
C HIS A 172 -15.51 -9.20 -2.32
N TYR A 173 -15.04 -10.24 -3.02
CA TYR A 173 -13.66 -10.70 -2.93
C TYR A 173 -12.66 -9.65 -3.43
N ALA A 174 -12.98 -8.89 -4.48
CA ALA A 174 -12.12 -7.82 -4.94
C ALA A 174 -11.92 -6.74 -3.87
N THR A 175 -13.00 -6.32 -3.20
CA THR A 175 -12.92 -5.35 -2.10
C THR A 175 -12.20 -5.93 -0.89
N ALA A 176 -12.51 -7.17 -0.50
CA ALA A 176 -11.84 -7.86 0.59
C ALA A 176 -10.32 -7.95 0.34
N PHE A 177 -9.92 -8.36 -0.86
CA PHE A 177 -8.52 -8.44 -1.26
C PHE A 177 -7.80 -7.09 -1.13
N GLN A 178 -8.37 -6.00 -1.68
CA GLN A 178 -7.73 -4.68 -1.61
C GLN A 178 -7.53 -4.20 -0.16
N LEU A 179 -8.54 -4.41 0.69
CA LEU A 179 -8.49 -3.99 2.10
C LEU A 179 -7.57 -4.89 2.95
N ALA A 180 -7.39 -6.15 2.56
CA ALA A 180 -6.61 -7.15 3.30
C ALA A 180 -5.12 -7.19 3.00
N LYS A 181 -4.67 -6.57 1.88
CA LYS A 181 -3.31 -6.70 1.32
C LYS A 181 -2.19 -6.66 2.36
N TYR A 182 -2.30 -5.79 3.36
CA TYR A 182 -1.26 -5.61 4.37
C TYR A 182 -1.80 -5.71 5.80
N SER A 183 -2.97 -6.32 5.98
CA SER A 183 -3.68 -6.33 7.28
C SER A 183 -4.20 -7.70 7.71
N ALA A 184 -4.36 -8.66 6.79
CA ALA A 184 -4.95 -9.97 7.10
C ALA A 184 -3.97 -11.00 7.69
N GLY A 185 -2.66 -10.72 7.73
CA GLY A 185 -1.64 -11.64 8.28
C GLY A 185 -1.70 -13.03 7.62
N ASP A 186 -1.67 -14.09 8.43
CA ASP A 186 -1.68 -15.48 7.96
C ASP A 186 -2.92 -15.86 7.12
N LEU A 187 -4.01 -15.10 7.26
CA LEU A 187 -5.25 -15.32 6.50
C LEU A 187 -5.14 -14.87 5.05
N GLN A 188 -4.08 -14.13 4.69
CA GLN A 188 -3.83 -13.69 3.33
C GLN A 188 -3.76 -14.87 2.35
N TYR A 189 -3.12 -15.97 2.74
CA TYR A 189 -3.05 -17.15 1.89
C TYR A 189 -4.43 -17.65 1.46
N SER A 190 -5.36 -17.82 2.40
CA SER A 190 -6.72 -18.29 2.11
C SER A 190 -7.50 -17.27 1.29
N LEU A 191 -7.50 -16.00 1.70
CA LEU A 191 -8.26 -14.96 1.01
C LEU A 191 -7.79 -14.74 -0.42
N VAL A 192 -6.47 -14.68 -0.65
CA VAL A 192 -5.89 -14.46 -1.98
C VAL A 192 -6.23 -15.61 -2.91
N ASN A 193 -6.11 -16.86 -2.46
CA ASN A 193 -6.43 -18.01 -3.29
C ASN A 193 -7.92 -18.06 -3.67
N GLN A 194 -8.82 -17.72 -2.74
CA GLN A 194 -10.25 -17.61 -3.04
C GLN A 194 -10.57 -16.45 -4.00
N TYR A 195 -9.95 -15.29 -3.78
CA TYR A 195 -10.07 -14.15 -4.69
C TYR A 195 -9.65 -14.54 -6.12
N LEU A 196 -8.47 -15.16 -6.27
CA LEU A 196 -7.94 -15.58 -7.56
C LEU A 196 -8.86 -16.59 -8.25
N GLU A 197 -9.38 -17.56 -7.51
CA GLU A 197 -10.33 -18.52 -8.06
C GLU A 197 -11.59 -17.84 -8.61
N VAL A 198 -12.19 -16.91 -7.85
CA VAL A 198 -13.38 -16.20 -8.30
C VAL A 198 -13.08 -15.29 -9.50
N MET A 199 -11.92 -14.64 -9.54
CA MET A 199 -11.49 -13.88 -10.71
C MET A 199 -11.33 -14.78 -11.95
N ALA A 200 -10.88 -16.02 -11.76
CA ALA A 200 -10.77 -16.99 -12.85
C ALA A 200 -12.14 -17.45 -13.35
N LYS A 201 -13.05 -17.83 -12.44
CA LYS A 201 -14.42 -18.27 -12.78
C LYS A 201 -15.23 -17.19 -13.49
N THR A 202 -15.06 -15.93 -13.08
CA THR A 202 -15.74 -14.77 -13.72
C THR A 202 -14.98 -14.18 -14.92
N LYS A 203 -13.98 -14.88 -15.44
CA LYS A 203 -13.20 -14.50 -16.64
C LYS A 203 -12.47 -13.14 -16.52
N GLN A 204 -12.09 -12.73 -15.31
CA GLN A 204 -11.42 -11.46 -15.02
C GLN A 204 -9.88 -11.58 -15.06
N TRP A 205 -9.33 -11.87 -16.25
CA TRP A 205 -7.88 -12.10 -16.46
C TRP A 205 -6.97 -11.01 -15.88
N ARG A 206 -7.27 -9.73 -16.14
CA ARG A 206 -6.41 -8.62 -15.69
C ARG A 206 -6.26 -8.59 -14.17
N ARG A 207 -7.36 -8.79 -13.46
CA ARG A 207 -7.41 -8.82 -11.99
C ARG A 207 -6.71 -10.05 -11.43
N PHE A 208 -6.95 -11.22 -12.02
CA PHE A 208 -6.23 -12.45 -11.68
C PHE A 208 -4.71 -12.27 -11.78
N LYS A 209 -4.22 -11.81 -12.94
CA LYS A 209 -2.79 -11.61 -13.19
C LYS A 209 -2.16 -10.62 -12.19
N GLN A 210 -2.86 -9.53 -11.88
CA GLN A 210 -2.40 -8.57 -10.86
C GLN A 210 -2.34 -9.20 -9.47
N GLY A 211 -3.36 -9.98 -9.09
CA GLY A 211 -3.38 -10.69 -7.82
C GLY A 211 -2.25 -11.69 -7.68
N VAL A 212 -1.95 -12.46 -8.73
CA VAL A 212 -0.83 -13.43 -8.72
C VAL A 212 0.51 -12.74 -8.57
N ARG A 213 0.77 -11.68 -9.34
CA ARG A 213 2.02 -10.93 -9.24
C ARG A 213 2.21 -10.30 -7.86
N TRP A 214 1.13 -9.79 -7.28
CA TRP A 214 1.15 -9.24 -5.94
C TRP A 214 1.40 -10.32 -4.88
N ALA A 215 0.76 -11.49 -5.00
CA ALA A 215 1.01 -12.62 -4.10
C ALA A 215 2.46 -13.09 -4.17
N ASN A 216 3.02 -13.19 -5.38
CA ASN A 216 4.41 -13.56 -5.60
C ASN A 216 5.40 -12.52 -5.02
N TYR A 217 5.07 -11.22 -5.07
CA TYR A 217 5.89 -10.19 -4.44
C TYR A 217 5.98 -10.33 -2.91
N LEU A 218 4.97 -10.92 -2.28
CA LEU A 218 4.94 -11.17 -0.83
C LEU A 218 5.27 -12.63 -0.47
N ASP A 219 5.78 -13.42 -1.40
CA ASP A 219 6.06 -14.86 -1.23
C ASP A 219 4.83 -15.67 -0.75
N ILE A 220 3.62 -15.23 -1.12
CA ILE A 220 2.37 -15.95 -0.81
C ILE A 220 2.14 -17.00 -1.92
N PRO A 221 2.13 -18.31 -1.58
CA PRO A 221 1.96 -19.35 -2.58
C PRO A 221 0.55 -19.32 -3.19
N VAL A 222 0.48 -19.34 -4.52
CA VAL A 222 -0.77 -19.44 -5.29
C VAL A 222 -1.00 -20.89 -5.69
N ARG A 223 -2.19 -21.45 -5.42
CA ARG A 223 -2.55 -22.81 -5.83
C ARG A 223 -2.41 -22.98 -7.34
N TRP A 224 -1.91 -24.14 -7.76
CA TRP A 224 -1.58 -24.47 -9.15
C TRP A 224 -0.39 -23.71 -9.76
N LEU A 225 0.22 -22.78 -9.01
CA LEU A 225 1.43 -22.05 -9.39
C LEU A 225 2.59 -22.20 -8.40
N ARG A 226 2.34 -22.56 -7.14
CA ARG A 226 3.32 -22.56 -6.03
C ARG A 226 4.65 -23.29 -6.31
N ASP A 227 4.63 -24.31 -7.16
CA ASP A 227 5.78 -25.17 -7.47
C ASP A 227 6.43 -24.78 -8.81
N LYS A 228 6.04 -23.65 -9.40
CA LYS A 228 6.45 -23.19 -10.74
C LYS A 228 6.84 -21.72 -10.71
N GLU A 229 7.78 -21.35 -11.58
CA GLU A 229 8.09 -19.95 -11.81
C GLU A 229 6.86 -19.21 -12.38
N PRO A 230 6.54 -17.99 -11.90
CA PRO A 230 5.35 -17.22 -12.31
C PRO A 230 5.52 -16.57 -13.70
N THR A 231 5.84 -17.38 -14.71
CA THR A 231 5.87 -16.99 -16.12
C THR A 231 4.45 -16.74 -16.63
N GLU A 232 4.32 -15.97 -17.71
CA GLU A 232 3.01 -15.66 -18.31
C GLU A 232 2.22 -16.92 -18.68
N GLU A 233 2.92 -17.95 -19.16
CA GLU A 233 2.35 -19.25 -19.51
C GLU A 233 1.81 -19.97 -18.27
N ASN A 234 2.61 -20.09 -17.20
CA ASN A 234 2.20 -20.77 -15.98
C ASN A 234 1.03 -20.06 -15.28
N ILE A 235 1.01 -18.72 -15.32
CA ILE A 235 -0.11 -17.91 -14.81
C ILE A 235 -1.38 -18.17 -15.63
N ARG A 236 -1.27 -18.25 -16.97
CA ARG A 236 -2.41 -18.58 -17.85
C ARG A 236 -2.92 -19.99 -17.61
N SER A 237 -2.05 -20.98 -17.44
CA SER A 237 -2.46 -22.34 -17.10
C SER A 237 -3.21 -22.38 -15.77
N SER A 238 -2.70 -21.70 -14.75
CA SER A 238 -3.34 -21.61 -13.43
C SER A 238 -4.72 -20.94 -13.51
N TYR A 239 -4.84 -19.86 -14.30
CA TYR A 239 -6.11 -19.19 -14.57
C TYR A 239 -7.12 -20.12 -15.26
N GLY A 240 -6.69 -20.89 -16.26
CA GLY A 240 -7.53 -21.85 -16.95
C GLY A 240 -8.04 -22.95 -16.01
N ILE A 241 -7.16 -23.50 -15.16
CA ILE A 241 -7.51 -24.52 -14.17
C ILE A 241 -8.49 -23.96 -13.13
N LEU A 242 -8.17 -22.83 -12.49
CA LEU A 242 -9.01 -22.23 -11.46
C LEU A 242 -10.37 -21.75 -12.00
N GLY A 243 -10.46 -21.47 -13.30
CA GLY A 243 -11.71 -21.09 -13.95
C GLY A 243 -12.67 -22.25 -14.22
N LEU A 244 -12.25 -23.51 -14.01
CA LEU A 244 -13.12 -24.68 -14.20
C LEU A 244 -14.21 -24.71 -13.11
N GLU A 245 -15.45 -25.02 -13.50
CA GLU A 245 -16.59 -25.08 -12.58
C GLU A 245 -16.36 -26.08 -11.44
N LYS A 246 -15.84 -27.27 -11.77
CA LYS A 246 -15.60 -28.38 -10.83
C LYS A 246 -14.43 -28.17 -9.86
N ILE A 247 -13.62 -27.13 -10.08
CA ILE A 247 -12.50 -26.82 -9.18
C ILE A 247 -13.00 -25.82 -8.17
N HIS A 248 -13.04 -26.24 -6.91
CA HIS A 248 -13.35 -25.39 -5.78
C HIS A 248 -12.15 -25.28 -4.86
N TYR A 249 -12.04 -24.14 -4.21
CA TYR A 249 -11.23 -24.02 -3.01
C TYR A 249 -11.80 -24.99 -1.97
N PHE A 250 -10.94 -25.86 -1.41
CA PHE A 250 -11.34 -26.97 -0.54
C PHE A 250 -12.24 -26.48 0.61
N GLN A 251 -13.20 -27.34 0.99
CA GLN A 251 -14.33 -27.11 1.90
C GLN A 251 -14.01 -26.16 3.08
N MET A 252 -14.84 -25.12 3.22
CA MET A 252 -15.16 -24.47 4.50
C MET A 252 -16.56 -24.87 4.90
#